data_AF-A0A820I0Y2-F1
#
_entry.id   AF-A0A820I0Y2-F1
#
_cell.length_a   1.000
_cell.length_b   1.000
_cell.length_c   1.000
_cell.angle_alpha   90.00
_cell.angle_beta   90.00
_cell.angle_gamma   90.00
#
_symmetry.space_group_name_H-M   'P 1'
#
loop_
_entity.id
_entity.type
_entity.pdbx_description
1 polymer ?
#
loop_
_entity_poly.entity_id
_entity_poly.type
_entity_poly.pdbx_seq_one_letter_code
_entity_poly.pdbx_strand_id
1 'polypeptide(L)'
;MSKSKFDYYHKNILMPNKNRFHLIRLSNPFMSELIFSSADTILRFTHLGTLIFDHMEMKDFIKLTNHLAHLPELHSLTISLADGLHSLNVPFSSIFQLKTIKSQYHLT
;
A
#
# COMPACT_ATOMS: atom_id res chain seq x y z
N MET A 1 1.36 -13.56 12.16
CA MET A 1 1.21 -12.63 13.31
C MET A 1 -0.23 -12.72 13.80
N SER A 2 -0.49 -12.77 15.12
CA SER A 2 -1.87 -12.80 15.62
C SER A 2 -2.54 -11.42 15.50
N LYS A 3 -3.89 -11.40 15.40
CA LYS A 3 -4.69 -10.17 15.33
C LYS A 3 -4.43 -9.25 16.53
N SER A 4 -4.40 -9.79 17.75
CA SER A 4 -4.14 -9.01 18.96
C SER A 4 -2.78 -8.31 18.96
N LYS A 5 -1.74 -8.98 18.45
CA LYS A 5 -0.41 -8.40 18.30
C LYS A 5 -0.43 -7.29 17.25
N PHE A 6 -1.14 -7.48 16.14
CA PHE A 6 -1.35 -6.43 15.14
C PHE A 6 -2.08 -5.22 15.71
N ASP A 7 -3.20 -5.42 16.38
CA ASP A 7 -4.00 -4.33 16.95
C ASP A 7 -3.16 -3.49 17.91
N TYR A 8 -2.30 -4.13 18.71
CA TYR A 8 -1.34 -3.44 19.57
C TYR A 8 -0.36 -2.57 18.78
N TYR A 9 0.32 -3.13 17.77
CA TYR A 9 1.29 -2.38 16.96
C TYR A 9 0.61 -1.26 16.17
N HIS A 10 -0.54 -1.55 15.59
CA HIS A 10 -1.32 -0.59 14.82
C HIS A 10 -1.73 0.61 15.68
N LYS A 11 -2.32 0.35 16.86
CA LYS A 11 -2.81 1.41 17.75
C LYS A 11 -1.70 2.20 18.44
N ASN A 12 -0.65 1.51 18.89
CA ASN A 12 0.35 2.11 19.78
C ASN A 12 1.62 2.57 19.09
N ILE A 13 1.94 2.04 17.89
CA ILE A 13 3.17 2.37 17.18
C ILE A 13 2.88 3.03 15.84
N LEU A 14 2.06 2.39 15.01
CA LEU A 14 1.85 2.81 13.62
C LEU A 14 0.99 4.07 13.54
N MET A 15 -0.21 4.07 14.13
CA MET A 15 -1.11 5.22 14.09
C MET A 15 -0.57 6.49 14.75
N PRO A 16 0.15 6.43 15.89
CA PRO A 16 0.74 7.63 16.50
C PRO A 16 1.91 8.21 15.70
N ASN A 17 2.66 7.38 14.97
CA ASN A 17 3.83 7.79 14.21
C ASN A 17 3.60 7.90 12.70
N LYS A 18 2.33 7.84 12.23
CA LYS A 18 2.00 7.75 10.80
C LYS A 18 2.58 8.87 9.94
N ASN A 19 2.68 10.08 10.48
CA ASN A 19 3.27 11.24 9.80
C ASN A 19 4.81 11.19 9.73
N ARG A 20 5.47 10.23 10.39
CA ARG A 20 6.95 10.14 10.42
C ARG A 20 7.48 9.07 9.47
N PHE A 21 6.61 8.20 8.96
CA PHE A 21 7.02 7.14 8.06
C PHE A 21 7.22 7.68 6.66
N HIS A 22 8.47 7.57 6.20
CA HIS A 22 8.84 7.84 4.81
C HIS A 22 8.76 6.56 3.95
N LEU A 23 8.93 5.40 4.60
CA LEU A 23 8.86 4.09 3.97
C LEU A 23 7.98 3.17 4.82
N ILE A 24 7.05 2.49 4.15
CA ILE A 24 6.27 1.39 4.73
C ILE A 24 6.45 0.17 3.84
N ARG A 25 6.81 -0.95 4.44
CA ARG A 25 6.85 -2.26 3.79
C ARG A 25 5.88 -3.20 4.49
N LEU A 26 4.90 -3.72 3.75
CA LEU A 26 3.89 -4.63 4.25
C LEU A 26 4.03 -5.96 3.53
N SER A 27 4.50 -6.97 4.26
CA SER A 27 4.65 -8.33 3.73
C SER A 27 3.45 -9.24 4.06
N ASN A 28 2.32 -8.64 4.47
CA ASN A 28 1.13 -9.36 4.87
C ASN A 28 -0.11 -8.66 4.28
N PRO A 29 -0.86 -9.33 3.38
CA PRO A 29 -2.00 -8.74 2.68
C PRO A 29 -3.14 -8.32 3.62
N PHE A 30 -3.29 -8.94 4.78
CA PHE A 30 -4.29 -8.50 5.76
C PHE A 30 -3.99 -7.13 6.38
N MET A 31 -2.71 -6.72 6.40
CA MET A 31 -2.31 -5.43 6.98
C MET A 31 -2.62 -4.27 6.06
N SER A 32 -2.60 -4.47 4.74
CA SER A 32 -2.90 -3.40 3.79
C SER A 32 -4.34 -2.96 3.90
N GLU A 33 -5.29 -3.90 4.00
CA GLU A 33 -6.70 -3.55 4.18
C GLU A 33 -6.94 -2.81 5.51
N LEU A 34 -6.23 -3.17 6.58
CA LEU A 34 -6.41 -2.53 7.88
C LEU A 34 -5.82 -1.12 7.93
N ILE A 35 -4.59 -0.94 7.42
CA ILE A 35 -3.89 0.35 7.44
C ILE A 35 -4.49 1.32 6.42
N PHE A 36 -4.98 0.79 5.31
CA PHE A 36 -5.46 1.55 4.16
C PHE A 36 -6.96 1.33 3.90
N SER A 37 -7.71 1.03 4.96
CA SER A 37 -9.16 0.77 4.94
C SER A 37 -9.99 1.98 4.54
N SER A 38 -9.46 3.19 4.72
CA SER A 38 -10.15 4.43 4.36
C SER A 38 -9.19 5.47 3.80
N ALA A 39 -9.70 6.28 2.86
CA ALA A 39 -8.99 7.44 2.33
C ALA A 39 -8.53 8.39 3.45
N ASP A 40 -9.35 8.58 4.48
CA ASP A 40 -9.02 9.42 5.64
C ASP A 40 -7.84 8.91 6.47
N THR A 41 -7.59 7.60 6.46
CA THR A 41 -6.44 7.02 7.17
C THR A 41 -5.18 7.20 6.34
N ILE A 42 -5.28 7.00 5.03
CA ILE A 42 -4.19 7.14 4.05
C ILE A 42 -3.69 8.58 3.96
N LEU A 43 -4.60 9.55 3.92
CA LEU A 43 -4.27 10.98 3.89
C LEU A 43 -3.42 11.45 5.07
N ARG A 44 -3.43 10.69 6.18
CA ARG A 44 -2.62 11.01 7.36
C ARG A 44 -1.17 10.55 7.24
N PHE A 45 -0.83 9.75 6.24
CA PHE A 45 0.57 9.40 5.93
C PHE A 45 1.19 10.48 5.05
N THR A 46 1.25 11.71 5.57
CA THR A 46 1.59 12.92 4.80
C THR A 46 3.02 12.93 4.28
N HIS A 47 3.93 12.16 4.86
CA HIS A 47 5.35 12.09 4.48
C HIS A 47 5.74 10.75 3.84
N LEU A 48 4.77 9.88 3.57
CA LEU A 48 5.04 8.56 3.02
C LEU A 48 5.46 8.67 1.56
N GLY A 49 6.75 8.47 1.32
CA GLY A 49 7.35 8.53 -0.01
C GLY A 49 7.47 7.18 -0.72
N THR A 50 7.66 6.11 0.05
CA THR A 50 7.87 4.75 -0.47
C THR A 50 6.89 3.77 0.17
N LEU A 51 6.19 3.01 -0.65
CA LEU A 51 5.28 1.95 -0.22
C LEU A 51 5.61 0.65 -0.93
N ILE A 52 5.85 -0.41 -0.15
CA ILE A 52 6.20 -1.73 -0.66
C ILE A 52 5.17 -2.74 -0.14
N PHE A 53 4.50 -3.45 -1.03
CA PHE A 53 3.63 -4.57 -0.72
C PHE A 53 4.28 -5.87 -1.18
N ASP A 54 4.62 -6.76 -0.24
CA ASP A 54 5.03 -8.12 -0.57
C ASP A 54 3.85 -9.08 -0.40
N HIS A 55 3.70 -10.03 -1.32
CA HIS A 55 2.68 -11.09 -1.29
C HIS A 55 1.25 -10.54 -1.22
N MET A 56 0.94 -9.51 -2.00
CA MET A 56 -0.40 -8.94 -2.09
C MET A 56 -1.25 -9.71 -3.11
N GLU A 57 -2.52 -9.94 -2.81
CA GLU A 57 -3.45 -10.49 -3.81
C GLU A 57 -3.91 -9.39 -4.77
N MET A 58 -4.09 -9.71 -6.06
CA MET A 58 -4.45 -8.74 -7.08
C MET A 58 -5.77 -8.02 -6.77
N LYS A 59 -6.75 -8.75 -6.20
CA LYS A 59 -8.06 -8.19 -5.81
C LYS A 59 -7.93 -7.09 -4.75
N ASP A 60 -7.00 -7.24 -3.82
CA ASP A 60 -6.80 -6.30 -2.71
C ASP A 60 -5.98 -5.10 -3.19
N PHE A 61 -5.04 -5.34 -4.09
CA PHE A 61 -4.33 -4.28 -4.80
C PHE A 61 -5.30 -3.35 -5.54
N ILE A 62 -6.25 -3.88 -6.32
CA ILE A 62 -7.25 -3.08 -7.05
C ILE A 62 -8.01 -2.14 -6.10
N LYS A 63 -8.53 -2.65 -4.99
CA LYS A 63 -9.24 -1.83 -3.99
C LYS A 63 -8.37 -0.69 -3.47
N LEU A 64 -7.10 -0.99 -3.23
CA LEU A 64 -6.13 -0.08 -2.65
C LEU A 64 -5.64 0.99 -3.63
N THR A 65 -5.54 0.70 -4.93
CA THR A 65 -5.08 1.67 -5.95
C THR A 65 -5.87 2.97 -5.94
N ASN A 66 -7.19 2.89 -5.75
CA ASN A 66 -8.07 4.07 -5.68
C ASN A 66 -7.68 4.99 -4.52
N HIS A 67 -7.14 4.44 -3.44
CA HIS A 67 -6.77 5.24 -2.29
C HIS A 67 -5.32 5.73 -2.34
N LEU A 68 -4.42 5.01 -3.01
CA LEU A 68 -3.02 5.43 -3.17
C LEU A 68 -2.87 6.75 -3.91
N ALA A 69 -3.85 7.11 -4.77
CA ALA A 69 -3.88 8.39 -5.47
C ALA A 69 -3.96 9.61 -4.54
N HIS A 70 -4.31 9.39 -3.27
CA HIS A 70 -4.43 10.44 -2.27
C HIS A 70 -3.16 10.61 -1.42
N LEU A 71 -2.10 9.82 -1.62
CA LEU A 71 -0.85 10.00 -0.88
C LEU A 71 -0.02 11.14 -1.50
N PRO A 72 0.18 12.25 -0.77
CA PRO A 72 0.72 13.48 -1.38
C PRO A 72 2.19 13.38 -1.78
N GLU A 73 2.99 12.62 -1.03
CA GLU A 73 4.45 12.51 -1.20
C GLU A 73 4.89 11.18 -1.81
N LEU A 74 3.94 10.29 -2.14
CA LEU A 74 4.26 8.95 -2.61
C LEU A 74 4.88 9.02 -4.02
N HIS A 75 6.14 8.64 -4.12
CA HIS A 75 6.90 8.66 -5.37
C HIS A 75 7.47 7.29 -5.75
N SER A 76 7.42 6.32 -4.85
CA SER A 76 7.83 4.94 -5.09
C SER A 76 6.78 3.95 -4.58
N LEU A 77 6.34 3.06 -5.46
CA LEU A 77 5.41 1.97 -5.16
C LEU A 77 5.98 0.66 -5.72
N THR A 78 6.18 -0.33 -4.86
CA THR A 78 6.59 -1.68 -5.25
C THR A 78 5.51 -2.66 -4.83
N ILE A 79 5.09 -3.54 -5.76
CA ILE A 79 4.07 -4.54 -5.51
C ILE A 79 4.60 -5.88 -5.98
N SER A 80 4.63 -6.86 -5.08
CA SER A 80 4.87 -8.26 -5.40
C SER A 80 3.56 -9.02 -5.17
N LEU A 81 2.97 -9.52 -6.26
CA LEU A 81 1.71 -10.24 -6.22
C LEU A 81 1.92 -11.68 -5.74
N ALA A 82 1.01 -12.19 -4.91
CA ALA A 82 1.02 -13.57 -4.43
C ALA A 82 0.37 -14.54 -5.45
N ASP A 83 -0.65 -14.06 -6.15
CA ASP A 83 -1.34 -14.69 -7.26
C ASP A 83 -0.63 -14.27 -8.57
N GLY A 84 -0.07 -15.24 -9.30
CA GLY A 84 0.68 -14.97 -10.52
C GLY A 84 -0.12 -14.13 -11.54
N LEU A 85 0.59 -13.46 -12.46
CA LEU A 85 0.07 -12.49 -13.44
C LEU A 85 -1.05 -12.98 -14.39
N HIS A 86 -1.50 -14.23 -14.28
CA HIS A 86 -2.53 -14.83 -15.15
C HIS A 86 -3.90 -14.12 -15.10
N SER A 87 -4.13 -13.23 -14.14
CA SER A 87 -5.36 -12.43 -14.02
C SER A 87 -5.27 -11.04 -14.68
N LEU A 88 -4.33 -10.82 -15.60
CA LEU A 88 -3.96 -9.53 -16.24
C LEU A 88 -5.04 -8.77 -17.03
N ASN A 89 -6.34 -9.05 -16.86
CA ASN A 89 -7.42 -8.16 -17.28
C ASN A 89 -7.65 -7.00 -16.31
N VAL A 90 -6.67 -6.67 -15.48
CA VAL A 90 -6.80 -5.57 -14.52
C VAL A 90 -6.34 -4.27 -15.17
N PRO A 91 -7.17 -3.22 -15.18
CA PRO A 91 -6.79 -1.93 -15.73
C PRO A 91 -5.74 -1.28 -14.83
N PHE A 92 -4.46 -1.42 -15.20
CA PHE A 92 -3.33 -0.69 -14.60
C PHE A 92 -3.46 0.84 -14.78
N SER A 93 -4.49 1.32 -15.50
CA SER A 93 -4.78 2.74 -15.72
C SER A 93 -4.92 3.54 -14.43
N SER A 94 -5.41 2.95 -13.33
CA SER A 94 -5.47 3.62 -12.02
C SER A 94 -4.08 3.82 -11.39
N ILE A 95 -3.09 2.95 -11.69
CA ILE A 95 -1.70 3.15 -11.26
C ILE A 95 -1.06 4.29 -12.05
N PHE A 96 -1.34 4.38 -13.35
CA PHE A 96 -0.81 5.43 -14.22
C PHE A 96 -1.38 6.83 -13.90
N GLN A 97 -2.41 6.92 -13.06
CA GLN A 97 -2.96 8.20 -12.56
C GLN A 97 -2.22 8.73 -11.32
N LEU A 98 -1.30 7.95 -10.74
CA LEU A 98 -0.46 8.37 -9.63
C LEU A 98 0.62 9.34 -10.13
N LYS A 99 0.25 10.63 -10.24
CA LYS A 99 1.05 11.71 -10.87
C LYS A 99 2.49 11.85 -10.36
N THR A 100 2.80 11.32 -9.18
CA THR A 100 4.09 11.45 -8.48
C THR A 100 4.99 10.20 -8.58
N ILE A 101 4.49 9.07 -9.09
CA ILE A 101 5.23 7.80 -9.03
C ILE A 101 6.17 7.63 -10.21
N LYS A 102 7.47 7.40 -9.92
CA LYS A 102 8.40 6.86 -10.91
C LYS A 102 8.16 5.36 -11.04
N SER A 103 7.41 4.95 -12.07
CA SER A 103 7.14 3.54 -12.32
C SER A 103 8.41 2.80 -12.76
N GLN A 104 8.93 1.90 -11.92
CA GLN A 104 9.97 0.94 -12.28
C GLN A 104 9.38 -0.46 -12.15
N TYR A 105 9.28 -1.17 -13.28
CA TYR A 105 8.76 -2.54 -13.33
C TYR A 105 9.94 -3.52 -13.38
N HIS A 106 9.94 -4.50 -12.49
CA HIS A 106 10.84 -5.66 -12.56
C HIS A 106 9.99 -6.91 -12.77
N LEU A 107 10.12 -7.50 -13.96
CA LEU A 107 9.61 -8.82 -14.29
C LEU A 107 10.74 -9.80 -13.95
N THR A 108 10.52 -10.66 -12.95
CA THR A 108 11.35 -11.83 -12.65
C THR A 108 10.64 -13.09 -13.09
#